data_AF-A0A7C3TKJ6-F1
#
_entry.id   AF-A0A7C3TKJ6-F1
#
_cell.length_a   1.000
_cell.length_b   1.000
_cell.length_c   1.000
_cell.angle_alpha   90.00
_cell.angle_beta   90.00
_cell.angle_gamma   90.00
#
_symmetry.space_group_name_H-M   'P 1'
#
loop_
_entity.id
_entity.type
_entity.pdbx_description
1 polymer ?
#
loop_
_entity_poly.entity_id
_entity_poly.type
_entity_poly.pdbx_seq_one_letter_code
_entity_poly.pdbx_strand_id
1 'polypeptide(L)' 'KGKNIDVNELKVQIARRDQQDMNRPYGALKKANDAVYIDTSSMTQQEVIDYMYSLVCNLMQKVNA' A
#
# COMPACT_ATOMS: atom_id res chain seq x y z
N LYS A 1 6.76 -24.48 -6.72
CA LYS A 1 8.23 -24.62 -6.58
C LYS A 1 8.75 -23.38 -5.86
N GLY A 2 9.51 -23.55 -4.77
CA GLY A 2 10.17 -22.42 -4.11
C GLY A 2 11.40 -21.96 -4.89
N LYS A 3 11.73 -20.66 -4.80
CA LYS A 3 13.02 -20.11 -5.24
C LYS A 3 13.87 -19.91 -3.99
N ASN A 4 15.14 -20.34 -4.04
CA ASN A 4 16.11 -19.94 -3.02
C ASN A 4 16.63 -18.55 -3.43
N ILE A 5 16.23 -17.53 -2.69
CA ILE A 5 16.59 -16.13 -2.97
C ILE A 5 17.20 -15.53 -1.71
N ASP A 6 18.28 -14.77 -1.89
CA ASP A 6 18.91 -14.04 -0.80
C ASP A 6 18.03 -12.86 -0.36
N VAL A 7 17.98 -12.62 0.96
CA VAL A 7 17.16 -11.55 1.52
C VAL A 7 17.66 -10.16 1.09
N ASN A 8 18.96 -9.97 0.96
CA ASN A 8 19.51 -8.68 0.51
C ASN A 8 19.26 -8.47 -0.98
N GLU A 9 19.38 -9.53 -1.78
CA GLU A 9 19.00 -9.48 -3.19
C GLU A 9 17.52 -9.09 -3.35
N LEU A 10 16.62 -9.71 -2.59
CA LEU A 10 15.20 -9.38 -2.61
C LEU A 10 14.93 -7.92 -2.22
N LYS A 11 15.61 -7.41 -1.19
CA LYS A 11 15.50 -5.99 -0.79
C LYS A 11 15.93 -5.04 -1.91
N VAL A 12 17.04 -5.33 -2.59
CA VAL A 12 17.53 -4.53 -3.73
C VAL A 12 16.51 -4.56 -4.88
N GLN A 13 15.93 -5.72 -5.17
CA GLN A 13 14.89 -5.85 -6.20
C GLN A 13 13.64 -5.03 -5.88
N ILE A 14 13.17 -5.06 -4.63
CA ILE A 14 12.02 -4.27 -4.17
C ILE A 14 12.32 -2.77 -4.28
N ALA A 15 13.46 -2.31 -3.74
CA ALA A 15 13.83 -0.89 -3.77
C ALA A 15 13.95 -0.36 -5.21
N ARG A 16 14.55 -1.16 -6.11
CA ARG A 16 14.65 -0.82 -7.53
C ARG A 16 13.29 -0.70 -8.18
N ARG A 17 12.36 -1.63 -7.91
CA ARG A 17 10.99 -1.58 -8.42
C ARG A 17 10.28 -0.33 -7.95
N ASP A 18 10.35 -0.03 -6.65
CA ASP A 18 9.67 1.12 -6.07
C ASP A 18 10.19 2.43 -6.68
N GLN A 19 11.52 2.57 -6.88
CA GLN A 19 12.11 3.70 -7.59
C GLN A 19 11.58 3.80 -9.03
N GLN A 20 11.48 2.68 -9.75
CA GLN A 20 10.96 2.68 -11.12
C GLN A 20 9.48 3.07 -11.18
N ASP A 21 8.67 2.58 -10.25
CA ASP A 21 7.23 2.85 -10.20
C ASP A 21 6.93 4.32 -9.89
N MET A 22 7.70 4.96 -9.00
CA MET A 22 7.56 6.39 -8.70
C MET A 22 7.98 7.30 -9.86
N ASN A 23 8.91 6.86 -10.72
CA ASN A 23 9.52 7.70 -11.76
C ASN A 23 8.96 7.47 -13.17
N ARG A 24 7.88 6.68 -13.33
CA ARG A 24 7.31 6.41 -14.67
C ARG A 24 6.79 7.71 -15.32
N PRO A 25 6.98 7.92 -16.63
CA PRO A 25 6.46 9.11 -17.32
C PRO A 25 4.92 9.14 -17.34
N TYR A 26 4.28 7.96 -17.34
CA TYR A 26 2.83 7.80 -17.29
C TYR A 26 2.47 6.76 -16.24
N GLY A 27 1.41 7.01 -15.46
CA GLY A 27 0.97 6.10 -14.39
C GLY A 27 1.96 5.94 -13.24
N ALA A 28 2.78 6.96 -12.96
CA ALA A 28 3.67 6.97 -11.79
C ALA A 28 2.91 6.72 -10.49
N LEU A 29 3.51 5.96 -9.58
CA LEU A 29 3.01 5.78 -8.24
C LEU A 29 3.06 7.12 -7.49
N LYS A 30 1.90 7.76 -7.33
CA LYS A 30 1.73 9.03 -6.61
C LYS A 30 0.48 8.94 -5.74
N LYS A 31 0.57 9.46 -4.52
CA LYS A 31 -0.58 9.55 -3.61
C LYS A 31 -1.54 10.64 -4.13
N ALA A 32 -2.83 10.32 -4.23
CA ALA A 32 -3.85 11.31 -4.54
C ALA A 32 -4.08 12.28 -3.36
N ASN A 33 -4.57 13.48 -3.64
CA ASN A 33 -4.74 14.52 -2.61
C ASN A 33 -5.74 14.13 -1.52
N ASP A 34 -6.76 13.37 -1.88
CA ASP A 34 -7.83 12.85 -1.03
C ASP A 34 -7.53 11.45 -0.47
N ALA A 35 -6.41 10.84 -0.87
CA ALA A 35 -6.07 9.50 -0.39
C ALA A 35 -5.68 9.51 1.10
N VAL A 36 -6.22 8.56 1.84
CA VAL A 36 -5.79 8.26 3.22
C VAL A 36 -4.55 7.36 3.15
N TYR A 37 -3.49 7.72 3.88
CA TYR A 37 -2.29 6.89 3.99
C TYR A 37 -2.47 5.90 5.13
N ILE A 38 -2.18 4.63 4.88
CA ILE A 38 -2.31 3.54 5.85
C ILE A 38 -1.00 2.76 5.84
N ASP A 39 -0.28 2.77 6.96
CA ASP A 39 0.92 1.94 7.14
C ASP A 39 0.51 0.61 7.76
N THR A 40 0.72 -0.47 7.03
CA THR A 40 0.35 -1.83 7.44
C THR A 40 1.55 -2.66 7.89
N SER A 41 2.72 -2.05 8.10
CA SER A 41 3.98 -2.77 8.39
C SER A 41 3.90 -3.66 9.63
N SER A 42 3.08 -3.27 10.61
CA SER A 42 2.88 -3.98 11.88
C SER A 42 1.49 -4.56 12.06
N MET A 43 0.71 -4.67 10.97
CA MET A 43 -0.67 -5.15 11.01
C MET A 43 -0.75 -6.57 10.45
N THR A 44 -1.60 -7.39 11.06
CA THR A 44 -2.10 -8.62 10.47
C THR A 44 -3.05 -8.30 9.32
N GLN A 45 -3.26 -9.27 8.43
CA GLN A 45 -4.22 -9.11 7.32
C GLN A 45 -5.63 -8.75 7.81
N GLN A 46 -6.08 -9.35 8.92
CA GLN A 46 -7.42 -9.08 9.46
C GLN A 46 -7.53 -7.64 9.98
N GLU A 47 -6.52 -7.15 10.69
CA GLU A 47 -6.50 -5.76 11.17
C GLU A 47 -6.53 -4.76 10.01
N VAL A 48 -5.86 -5.06 8.89
CA VAL A 48 -5.90 -4.21 7.69
C VAL A 48 -7.32 -4.14 7.13
N ILE A 49 -7.99 -5.30 7.01
CA ILE A 49 -9.35 -5.40 6.49
C ILE A 49 -10.32 -4.62 7.39
N ASP A 50 -10.25 -4.84 8.70
CA ASP A 50 -11.13 -4.21 9.67
C ASP A 50 -10.95 -2.68 9.66
N TYR A 51 -9.69 -2.22 9.64
CA TYR A 51 -9.37 -0.79 9.55
C TYR A 51 -9.95 -0.16 8.27
N MET A 52 -9.73 -0.78 7.12
CA MET A 52 -10.25 -0.29 5.84
C MET A 52 -11.78 -0.26 5.83
N TYR A 53 -12.44 -1.30 6.35
CA TYR A 53 -13.89 -1.37 6.42
C TYR A 53 -14.47 -0.25 7.31
N SER A 54 -13.94 -0.07 8.51
CA SER A 54 -14.35 1.01 9.41
C SER A 54 -14.15 2.39 8.80
N LEU A 55 -13.01 2.62 8.13
CA LEU A 55 -12.73 3.89 7.45
C LEU A 55 -13.80 4.22 6.39
N VAL A 56 -14.14 3.24 5.55
CA VAL A 56 -15.16 3.41 4.49
C VAL A 56 -16.54 3.67 5.11
N CYS A 57 -16.96 2.89 6.09
CA CYS A 57 -18.26 3.09 6.75
C CYS A 57 -18.38 4.49 7.38
N ASN A 58 -17.33 4.97 8.04
CA ASN A 58 -17.31 6.29 8.67
C ASN A 58 -17.42 7.42 7.62
N LEU A 59 -16.75 7.28 6.48
CA LEU A 59 -16.87 8.25 5.39
C LEU A 59 -18.28 8.26 4.80
N MET A 60 -18.89 7.09 4.60
CA MET A 60 -20.27 7.00 4.07
C MET A 60 -21.30 7.63 5.02
N GLN A 61 -21.15 7.45 6.33
CA GLN A 61 -22.06 8.06 7.31
C GLN A 61 -21.97 9.59 7.29
N LYS A 62 -20.77 10.16 7.18
CA LYS A 62 -20.57 11.61 7.09
C LYS A 62 -21.14 12.23 5.82
N VAL A 63 -21.18 11.48 4.71
CA VAL A 63 -21.79 11.94 3.46
C VAL A 63 -23.32 11.95 3.53
N ASN A 64 -23.90 11.05 4.33
CA ASN A 64 -25.34 10.90 4.48
C ASN A 64 -25.94 11.74 5.64
N ALA A 65 -25.11 12.49 6.37
CA ALA A 65 -25.49 13.38 7.46
C ALA A 65 -25.51 14.84 6.98
#